data_AF-A0A969DLC3-F1
#
_entry.id   AF-A0A969DLC3-F1
#
_cell.length_a   1.000
_cell.length_b   1.000
_cell.length_c   1.000
_cell.angle_alpha   90.00
_cell.angle_beta   90.00
_cell.angle_gamma   90.00
#
_symmetry.space_group_name_H-M   'P 1'
#
loop_
_entity.id
_entity.type
_entity.pdbx_description
1 polymer ?
#
loop_
_entity_poly.entity_id
_entity_poly.type
_entity_poly.pdbx_seq_one_letter_code
_entity_poly.pdbx_strand_id
1 'polypeptide(L)'
;AAIALLGLKLMALADLPQGRVWALMAVAGWGRWGQVVAIARYPYLKPEGKGAFHKAHAHPRVDWIVGWVALMGLSGAMITLGHLSWMLAGGTAFGGMGLALGAGAWFHRQLGGHTGDTYGAVVEWTEALLLCLITALA
;
A
#
# COMPACT_ATOMS: atom_id res chain seq x y z
N ALA A 1 19.32 -2.43 4.10
CA ALA A 1 17.95 -1.87 3.99
C ALA A 1 16.88 -2.96 4.10
N ALA A 2 16.83 -3.95 3.21
CA ALA A 2 15.77 -4.99 3.21
C ALA A 2 15.63 -5.75 4.55
N ILE A 3 16.75 -6.17 5.17
CA ILE A 3 16.74 -6.86 6.47
C ILE A 3 16.12 -5.98 7.56
N ALA A 4 16.43 -4.68 7.58
CA ALA A 4 15.87 -3.74 8.55
C ALA A 4 14.37 -3.50 8.32
N LEU A 5 13.92 -3.43 7.06
CA LEU A 5 12.50 -3.34 6.70
C LEU A 5 11.72 -4.58 7.14
N LEU A 6 12.27 -5.78 6.89
CA LEU A 6 11.68 -7.03 7.36
C LEU A 6 11.64 -7.10 8.88
N GLY A 7 12.74 -6.72 9.55
CA GLY A 7 12.80 -6.62 11.00
C GLY A 7 11.72 -5.69 11.56
N LEU A 8 11.56 -4.50 10.96
CA LEU A 8 10.54 -3.53 11.35
C LEU A 8 9.13 -4.11 11.21
N LYS A 9 8.83 -4.77 10.08
CA LYS A 9 7.53 -5.43 9.87
C LYS A 9 7.26 -6.51 10.91
N LEU A 10 8.27 -7.35 11.19
CA LEU A 10 8.16 -8.42 12.18
C LEU A 10 7.94 -7.86 13.60
N MET A 11 8.68 -6.83 13.99
CA MET A 11 8.52 -6.20 15.30
C MET A 11 7.15 -5.53 15.44
N ALA A 12 6.71 -4.76 14.43
CA ALA A 12 5.39 -4.13 14.44
C ALA A 12 4.25 -5.17 14.49
N LEU A 13 4.38 -6.29 13.76
CA LEU A 13 3.40 -7.38 13.80
C LEU A 13 3.40 -8.14 15.13
N ALA A 14 4.57 -8.34 15.74
CA ALA A 14 4.72 -9.02 17.01
C ALA A 14 4.09 -8.21 18.15
N ASP A 15 4.24 -6.88 18.11
CA ASP A 15 3.74 -5.96 19.11
C ASP A 15 2.22 -5.74 19.04
N LEU A 16 1.59 -6.06 17.90
CA LEU A 16 0.13 -5.99 17.76
C LEU A 16 -0.58 -6.95 18.74
N PRO A 17 -1.43 -6.44 19.66
CA PRO A 17 -2.08 -7.26 20.67
C PRO A 17 -3.13 -8.20 20.05
N GLN A 18 -3.89 -7.71 19.07
CA GLN A 18 -4.97 -8.44 18.39
C GLN A 18 -5.06 -8.01 16.91
N GLY A 19 -5.90 -8.69 16.12
CA GLY A 19 -6.20 -8.26 14.75
C GLY A 19 -5.09 -8.46 13.71
N ARG A 20 -4.07 -9.29 13.98
CA ARG A 20 -2.92 -9.52 13.08
C ARG A 20 -3.33 -9.94 11.65
N VAL A 21 -4.34 -10.81 11.53
CA VAL A 21 -4.84 -11.26 10.21
C VAL A 21 -5.43 -10.09 9.44
N TRP A 22 -6.24 -9.26 10.11
CA TRP A 22 -6.79 -8.04 9.53
C TRP A 22 -5.68 -7.07 9.12
N ALA A 23 -4.69 -6.86 9.99
CA ALA A 23 -3.56 -5.97 9.70
C ALA A 23 -2.83 -6.43 8.44
N LEU A 24 -2.49 -7.73 8.34
CA LEU A 24 -1.85 -8.31 7.16
C LEU A 24 -2.66 -8.11 5.88
N MET A 25 -3.99 -8.32 5.92
CA MET A 25 -4.86 -8.04 4.78
C MET A 25 -4.83 -6.57 4.38
N ALA A 26 -4.91 -5.67 5.36
CA ALA A 26 -4.89 -4.23 5.12
C ALA A 26 -3.57 -3.76 4.51
N VAL A 27 -2.41 -4.14 5.08
CA VAL A 27 -1.11 -3.74 4.52
C VAL A 27 -0.85 -4.34 3.15
N ALA A 28 -1.15 -5.62 2.92
CA ALA A 28 -1.00 -6.22 1.60
C ALA A 28 -1.89 -5.54 0.55
N GLY A 29 -3.13 -5.22 0.92
CA GLY A 29 -4.09 -4.52 0.07
C GLY A 29 -3.62 -3.12 -0.31
N TRP A 30 -3.25 -2.30 0.69
CA TRP A 30 -2.78 -0.93 0.46
C TRP A 30 -1.45 -0.87 -0.29
N GLY A 31 -0.54 -1.80 -0.02
CA GLY A 31 0.73 -1.91 -0.76
C GLY A 31 0.48 -2.15 -2.26
N ARG A 32 -0.39 -3.10 -2.60
CA ARG A 32 -0.76 -3.40 -3.99
C ARG A 32 -1.51 -2.24 -4.64
N TRP A 33 -2.43 -1.61 -3.92
CA TRP A 33 -3.13 -0.43 -4.42
C TRP A 33 -2.16 0.72 -4.74
N GLY A 34 -1.17 0.98 -3.88
CA GLY A 34 -0.13 1.97 -4.13
C GLY A 34 0.67 1.69 -5.41
N GLN A 35 1.01 0.42 -5.66
CA GLN A 35 1.64 0.01 -6.91
C GLN A 35 0.73 0.28 -8.13
N VAL A 36 -0.57 -0.04 -8.06
CA VAL A 36 -1.52 0.23 -9.17
C VAL A 36 -1.60 1.73 -9.45
N VAL A 37 -1.70 2.56 -8.40
CA VAL A 37 -1.70 4.02 -8.57
C VAL A 37 -0.39 4.51 -9.19
N ALA A 38 0.76 3.98 -8.76
CA ALA A 38 2.04 4.39 -9.32
C ALA A 38 2.15 4.07 -10.82
N ILE A 39 1.65 2.90 -11.25
CA ILE A 39 1.56 2.49 -12.65
C ILE A 39 0.62 3.42 -13.44
N ALA A 40 -0.53 3.79 -12.84
CA ALA A 40 -1.53 4.63 -13.47
C ALA A 40 -1.07 6.08 -13.65
N ARG A 41 -0.40 6.64 -12.63
CA ARG A 41 -0.19 8.09 -12.49
C ARG A 41 1.15 8.58 -13.03
N TYR A 42 2.21 7.76 -12.98
CA TYR A 42 3.56 8.22 -13.26
C TYR A 42 4.13 7.69 -14.59
N PRO A 43 5.04 8.46 -15.23
CA PRO A 43 5.72 7.99 -16.43
C PRO A 43 6.63 6.80 -16.11
N TYR A 44 6.74 5.89 -17.08
CA TYR A 44 7.64 4.75 -16.96
C TYR A 44 9.02 5.18 -17.44
N LEU A 45 10.07 4.91 -16.65
CA LEU A 45 11.39 5.51 -16.82
C LEU A 45 12.19 4.97 -18.03
N LYS A 46 11.87 3.76 -18.51
CA LYS A 46 12.61 3.13 -19.63
C LYS A 46 11.76 3.08 -20.90
N PRO A 47 12.20 3.66 -22.03
CA PRO A 47 11.49 3.56 -23.32
C PRO A 47 11.37 2.12 -23.82
N GLU A 48 12.37 1.29 -23.53
CA GLU A 48 12.42 -0.12 -23.93
C GLU A 48 12.69 -1.04 -22.72
N GLY A 49 11.82 -2.04 -22.55
CA GLY A 49 11.93 -3.05 -21.49
C GLY A 49 10.59 -3.75 -21.22
N LYS A 50 10.63 -4.94 -20.62
CA LYS A 50 9.44 -5.80 -20.34
C LYS A 50 8.31 -5.10 -19.56
N GLY A 51 8.54 -3.95 -18.93
CA GLY A 51 7.53 -3.10 -18.29
C GLY A 51 6.61 -2.33 -19.26
N ALA A 52 6.99 -2.16 -20.53
CA ALA A 52 6.15 -1.55 -21.56
C ALA A 52 4.89 -2.38 -21.87
N PHE A 53 4.97 -3.71 -21.73
CA PHE A 53 3.82 -4.61 -21.91
C PHE A 53 2.73 -4.42 -20.86
N HIS A 54 3.09 -4.15 -19.60
CA HIS A 54 2.11 -3.86 -18.54
C HIS A 54 1.37 -2.55 -18.79
N LYS A 55 2.04 -1.55 -19.38
CA LYS A 55 1.42 -0.26 -19.72
C LYS A 55 0.51 -0.34 -20.95
N ALA A 56 0.72 -1.32 -21.83
CA ALA A 56 -0.07 -1.53 -23.05
C ALA A 56 -1.37 -2.31 -22.83
N HIS A 57 -1.47 -3.13 -21.76
CA HIS A 57 -2.64 -3.98 -21.50
C HIS A 57 -3.37 -3.70 -20.18
N ALA A 58 -2.74 -2.99 -19.23
CA ALA A 58 -3.47 -2.57 -18.04
C ALA A 58 -4.47 -1.48 -18.43
N HIS A 59 -5.67 -1.54 -17.85
CA HIS A 59 -6.61 -0.41 -17.80
C HIS A 59 -6.47 0.30 -16.44
N PRO A 60 -5.28 0.83 -16.07
CA PRO A 60 -4.99 1.28 -14.72
C PRO A 60 -5.81 2.52 -14.32
N ARG A 61 -6.68 3.04 -15.19
CA ARG A 61 -7.55 4.20 -14.94
C ARG A 61 -8.75 3.87 -14.06
N VAL A 62 -9.25 2.63 -14.08
CA VAL A 62 -10.44 2.22 -13.30
C VAL A 62 -10.04 1.31 -12.13
N ASP A 63 -9.00 0.48 -12.33
CA ASP A 63 -8.57 -0.51 -11.34
C ASP A 63 -8.16 0.11 -9.99
N TRP A 64 -7.59 1.31 -9.99
CA TRP A 64 -7.27 2.01 -8.74
C TRP A 64 -8.53 2.46 -7.98
N ILE A 65 -9.61 2.84 -8.68
CA ILE A 65 -10.88 3.21 -8.04
C ILE A 65 -11.53 1.96 -7.45
N VAL A 66 -11.58 0.87 -8.21
CA VAL A 66 -12.14 -0.40 -7.74
C VAL A 66 -11.39 -0.93 -6.52
N GLY A 67 -10.06 -0.90 -6.57
CA GLY A 67 -9.22 -1.29 -5.43
C GLY A 67 -9.45 -0.39 -4.21
N TRP A 68 -9.60 0.93 -4.41
CA TRP A 68 -9.89 1.86 -3.32
C TRP A 68 -11.24 1.57 -2.68
N VAL A 69 -12.30 1.38 -3.48
CA VAL A 69 -13.64 1.03 -3.00
C VAL A 69 -13.62 -0.31 -2.25
N ALA A 70 -12.90 -1.30 -2.76
CA ALA A 70 -12.76 -2.60 -2.10
C ALA A 70 -12.07 -2.49 -0.73
N LEU A 71 -11.01 -1.68 -0.61
CA LEU A 71 -10.30 -1.47 0.65
C LEU A 71 -11.13 -0.67 1.66
N MET A 72 -11.86 0.37 1.21
CA MET A 72 -12.83 1.07 2.05
C MET A 72 -13.94 0.12 2.52
N GLY A 73 -14.44 -0.74 1.63
CA GLY A 73 -15.46 -1.74 1.92
C GLY A 73 -14.97 -2.78 2.93
N LEU A 74 -13.72 -3.23 2.82
CA LEU A 74 -13.09 -4.12 3.80
C LEU A 74 -13.02 -3.47 5.18
N SER A 75 -12.53 -2.23 5.28
CA SER A 75 -12.50 -1.49 6.55
C SER A 75 -13.90 -1.29 7.13
N GLY A 76 -14.87 -0.92 6.28
CA GLY A 76 -16.27 -0.76 6.68
C GLY A 76 -16.92 -2.04 7.19
N ALA A 77 -16.70 -3.16 6.49
CA ALA A 77 -17.20 -4.48 6.89
C ALA A 77 -16.63 -4.92 8.25
N MET A 78 -15.36 -4.61 8.53
CA MET A 78 -14.73 -4.97 9.80
C MET A 78 -15.25 -4.13 10.98
N ILE A 79 -15.65 -2.87 10.71
CA ILE A 79 -16.37 -2.05 11.68
C ILE A 79 -17.77 -2.64 11.94
N THR A 80 -18.54 -2.97 10.89
CA THR A 80 -19.93 -3.44 11.05
C THR A 80 -20.03 -4.80 11.74
N LEU A 81 -19.02 -5.66 11.56
CA LEU A 81 -18.89 -6.92 12.27
C LEU A 81 -18.36 -6.77 13.72
N GLY A 82 -18.04 -5.55 14.16
CA GLY A 82 -17.56 -5.28 15.52
C GLY A 82 -16.11 -5.73 15.77
N HIS A 83 -15.35 -6.03 14.72
CA HIS A 83 -13.96 -6.48 14.83
C HIS A 83 -12.96 -5.32 14.89
N LEU A 84 -13.38 -4.10 14.54
CA LEU A 84 -12.49 -2.95 14.38
C LEU A 84 -13.06 -1.67 15.01
N SER A 85 -12.23 -0.92 15.73
CA SER A 85 -12.60 0.41 16.19
C SER A 85 -12.62 1.40 15.02
N TRP A 86 -13.46 2.44 15.12
CA TRP A 86 -13.51 3.53 14.12
C TRP A 86 -12.15 4.21 13.93
N MET A 87 -11.36 4.32 15.01
CA MET A 87 -10.03 4.90 14.98
C MET A 87 -9.05 4.02 14.19
N LEU A 88 -9.03 2.71 14.41
CA LEU A 88 -8.17 1.81 13.64
C LEU A 88 -8.60 1.75 12.18
N ALA A 89 -9.91 1.66 11.92
CA ALA A 89 -10.46 1.61 10.57
C ALA A 89 -10.17 2.89 9.77
N GLY A 90 -10.39 4.05 10.38
CA GLY A 90 -10.11 5.36 9.78
C GLY A 90 -8.61 5.57 9.60
N GLY A 91 -7.82 5.32 10.64
CA GLY A 91 -6.36 5.46 10.60
C GLY A 91 -5.73 4.59 9.51
N THR A 92 -6.32 3.43 9.22
CA THR A 92 -5.76 2.50 8.24
C THR A 92 -6.24 2.76 6.83
N ALA A 93 -7.50 3.18 6.68
CA ALA A 93 -8.04 3.66 5.42
C ALA A 93 -7.29 4.92 4.93
N PHE A 94 -7.24 5.95 5.77
CA PHE A 94 -6.61 7.22 5.39
C PHE A 94 -5.09 7.16 5.44
N GLY A 95 -4.52 6.47 6.43
CA GLY A 95 -3.08 6.25 6.53
C GLY A 95 -2.56 5.39 5.38
N GLY A 96 -3.23 4.28 5.06
CA GLY A 96 -2.85 3.42 3.94
C GLY A 96 -2.88 4.15 2.61
N MET A 97 -3.94 4.93 2.35
CA MET A 97 -4.03 5.78 1.17
C MET A 97 -2.91 6.82 1.12
N GLY A 98 -2.71 7.58 2.20
CA GLY A 98 -1.71 8.64 2.28
C GLY A 98 -0.28 8.11 2.11
N LEU A 99 0.05 7.01 2.77
CA LEU A 99 1.38 6.37 2.69
C LEU A 99 1.64 5.78 1.31
N ALA A 100 0.66 5.12 0.69
CA ALA A 100 0.77 4.57 -0.65
C ALA A 100 1.03 5.66 -1.70
N LEU A 101 0.24 6.75 -1.66
CA LEU A 101 0.40 7.89 -2.55
C LEU A 101 1.72 8.62 -2.30
N GLY A 102 2.07 8.83 -1.03
CA GLY A 102 3.28 9.51 -0.59
C GLY A 102 4.55 8.78 -1.02
N ALA A 103 4.61 7.45 -0.81
CA ALA A 103 5.72 6.63 -1.26
C ALA A 103 5.88 6.69 -2.79
N GLY A 104 4.79 6.53 -3.54
CA GLY A 104 4.80 6.66 -5.00
C GLY A 104 5.31 8.03 -5.46
N ALA A 105 4.76 9.12 -4.91
CA ALA A 105 5.17 10.49 -5.25
C ALA A 105 6.64 10.76 -4.91
N TRP A 106 7.11 10.25 -3.76
CA TRP A 106 8.50 10.40 -3.35
C TRP A 106 9.46 9.73 -4.33
N PHE A 107 9.21 8.46 -4.70
CA PHE A 107 10.04 7.76 -5.68
C PHE A 107 10.03 8.46 -7.05
N HIS A 108 8.85 8.92 -7.50
CA HIS A 108 8.78 9.68 -8.75
C HIS A 108 9.61 10.96 -8.69
N ARG A 109 9.55 11.71 -7.58
CA ARG A 109 10.32 12.95 -7.42
C ARG A 109 11.83 12.71 -7.43
N GLN A 110 12.28 11.57 -6.89
CA GLN A 110 13.71 11.23 -6.84
C GLN A 110 14.24 10.72 -8.18
N LEU A 111 13.44 9.93 -8.91
CA LEU A 111 13.92 9.18 -10.08
C LEU A 111 13.40 9.71 -11.41
N GLY A 112 12.40 10.60 -11.41
CA GLY A 112 11.77 11.14 -12.62
C GLY A 112 10.71 10.20 -13.25
N GLY A 113 10.41 9.07 -12.61
CA GLY A 113 9.46 8.07 -13.11
C GLY A 113 9.52 6.79 -12.27
N HIS A 114 8.83 5.74 -12.74
CA HIS A 114 8.84 4.44 -12.08
C HIS A 114 9.34 3.31 -12.98
N THR A 115 9.92 2.28 -12.36
CA THR A 115 10.30 0.98 -12.90
C THR A 115 9.70 -0.16 -12.05
N GLY A 116 9.85 -1.41 -12.51
CA GLY A 116 9.44 -2.59 -11.74
C GLY A 116 9.97 -2.60 -10.30
N ASP A 117 11.24 -2.24 -10.09
CA ASP A 117 11.87 -2.20 -8.77
C ASP A 117 11.25 -1.12 -7.88
N THR A 118 10.93 0.05 -8.45
CA THR A 118 10.30 1.13 -7.68
C THR A 118 8.85 0.80 -7.31
N TYR A 119 8.14 0.01 -8.11
CA TYR A 119 6.81 -0.48 -7.72
C TYR A 119 6.89 -1.40 -6.52
N GLY A 120 7.85 -2.33 -6.52
CA GLY A 120 8.15 -3.16 -5.36
C GLY A 120 8.52 -2.32 -4.13
N ALA A 121 9.33 -1.28 -4.32
CA ALA A 121 9.68 -0.38 -3.23
C ALA A 121 8.46 0.38 -2.67
N VAL A 122 7.53 0.85 -3.50
CA VAL A 122 6.27 1.45 -3.04
C VAL A 122 5.49 0.48 -2.15
N VAL A 123 5.38 -0.79 -2.56
CA VAL A 123 4.72 -1.84 -1.76
C VAL A 123 5.40 -2.00 -0.41
N GLU A 124 6.71 -2.24 -0.41
CA GLU A 124 7.46 -2.53 0.82
C GLU A 124 7.40 -1.38 1.83
N TRP A 125 7.55 -0.14 1.38
CA TRP A 125 7.47 1.05 2.23
C TRP A 125 6.05 1.31 2.74
N THR A 126 5.03 1.16 1.88
CA THR A 126 3.63 1.30 2.29
C THR A 126 3.29 0.29 3.37
N GLU A 127 3.65 -0.98 3.16
CA GLU A 127 3.40 -2.05 4.12
C GLU A 127 4.11 -1.80 5.46
N ALA A 128 5.40 -1.43 5.44
CA ALA A 128 6.13 -1.21 6.68
C ALA A 128 5.58 -0.03 7.49
N LEU A 129 5.35 1.11 6.83
CA LEU A 129 4.88 2.32 7.51
C LEU A 129 3.43 2.17 8.01
N LEU A 130 2.56 1.54 7.21
CA LEU A 130 1.17 1.33 7.61
C LEU A 130 1.08 0.30 8.75
N LEU A 131 1.93 -0.73 8.77
CA LEU A 131 1.96 -1.67 9.88
C LEU A 131 2.39 -0.96 11.18
N CYS A 132 3.41 -0.11 11.14
CA CYS A 132 3.79 0.72 12.28
C CYS A 132 2.64 1.63 12.74
N LEU A 133 1.90 2.23 11.81
CA LEU A 133 0.74 3.06 12.13
C LEU A 133 -0.37 2.24 12.78
N ILE A 134 -0.67 1.05 12.27
CA ILE A 134 -1.66 0.12 12.84
C ILE A 134 -1.26 -0.22 14.28
N THR A 135 -0.01 -0.62 14.49
CA THR A 135 0.51 -0.97 15.83
C THR A 135 0.42 0.22 16.79
N ALA A 136 0.72 1.44 16.34
CA ALA A 136 0.65 2.63 17.19
C ALA A 136 -0.79 3.07 17.54
N LEU A 137 -1.79 2.63 16.78
CA LEU A 137 -3.21 2.95 16.99
C LEU A 137 -3.99 1.84 17.72
N ALA A 138 -3.41 0.65 17.84
CA ALA A 138 -4.03 -0.54 18.43
C ALA A 138 -3.90 -0.56 19.95
#